data_AF-A0A7J6VDY7-F1
#
_entry.id   AF-A0A7J6VDY7-F1
#
_cell.length_a   1.000
_cell.length_b   1.000
_cell.length_c   1.000
_cell.angle_alpha   90.00
_cell.angle_beta   90.00
_cell.angle_gamma   90.00
#
_symmetry.space_group_name_H-M   'P 1'
#
loop_
_entity.id
_entity.type
_entity.pdbx_description
1 polymer ?
#
loop_
_entity_poly.entity_id
_entity_poly.type
_entity_poly.pdbx_seq_one_letter_code
_entity_poly.pdbx_strand_id
1 'polypeptide(L)'
;MTMEEEEELKKALSINGLTVSTIPEKGRCLITIKDFSPGDVIISQVPYASVPTHSSGSRCDKCFESRNLKRCSACQFPFYCSSTCQKSEWKLHQLECHALKRLSKDRRQYLTPSIRMMVRLYLRRKLQSEQVIPVTATDNYKLVEALVDHISDIDEKQLVLYAQMANLVSLVLQWPEINIKEIAQNFSKLACNAHTICDSDLRPLGTGLYPVVSIINHSCLPNSVLVFEGSLAVVRAVEPITKGTEVLISYIETAGSTTTRQKALKEQYLFTCTCPRCIKLGLYEDIQESAVLEGFRCWDDKCSGFLLRDRNDEGFVCQQCGLLRNKDEIVKVATEVKLMEDKASASLSSGNYIEASAMYKKVELLQQKLCHSYSLDLMRTRECLLKISMELKDWEGALRYCRMTIPVYQRVYPVNHPMLGLQYYTCGKLEWLLGETDNAIKSLTEAVNTLRITHGTHTPFVKDLLTRLEEACAEGAYKQLPENGYQ
;
A
#
# COMPACT_ATOMS: atom_id res chain seq x y z
N MET A 1 5.47 -12.11 26.14
CA MET A 1 4.33 -11.48 26.82
C MET A 1 3.83 -12.43 27.88
N THR A 2 3.68 -11.98 29.12
CA THR A 2 3.13 -12.79 30.23
C THR A 2 1.61 -12.90 30.11
N MET A 3 0.99 -13.82 30.85
CA MET A 3 -0.48 -13.94 30.89
C MET A 3 -1.15 -12.65 31.40
N GLU A 4 -0.52 -11.98 32.37
CA GLU A 4 -1.02 -10.72 32.93
C GLU A 4 -1.01 -9.58 31.89
N GLU A 5 0.07 -9.48 31.12
CA GLU A 5 0.20 -8.49 30.05
C GLU A 5 -0.81 -8.72 28.91
N GLU A 6 -1.06 -9.98 28.57
CA GLU A 6 -2.09 -10.33 27.59
C GLU A 6 -3.49 -9.93 28.08
N GLU A 7 -3.77 -10.12 29.36
CA GLU A 7 -5.04 -9.76 29.97
C GLU A 7 -5.24 -8.23 30.03
N GLU A 8 -4.19 -7.46 30.31
CA GLU A 8 -4.23 -6.00 30.20
C GLU A 8 -4.52 -5.53 28.77
N LEU A 9 -3.87 -6.15 27.77
CA LEU A 9 -4.13 -5.85 26.37
C LEU A 9 -5.57 -6.18 25.98
N LYS A 10 -6.10 -7.34 26.39
CA LYS A 10 -7.51 -7.73 26.16
C LYS A 10 -8.47 -6.71 26.78
N LYS A 11 -8.23 -6.28 28.01
CA LYS A 11 -9.04 -5.24 28.68
C LYS A 11 -9.01 -3.93 27.89
N ALA A 12 -7.84 -3.46 27.46
CA ALA A 12 -7.73 -2.24 26.67
C ALA A 12 -8.44 -2.33 25.31
N LEU A 13 -8.38 -3.49 24.64
CA LEU A 13 -9.04 -3.72 23.35
C LEU A 13 -10.57 -3.88 23.48
N SER A 14 -11.05 -4.39 24.61
CA SER A 14 -12.48 -4.60 24.84
C SER A 14 -13.29 -3.30 24.75
N ILE A 15 -12.67 -2.15 25.07
CA ILE A 15 -13.26 -0.81 24.93
C ILE A 15 -13.67 -0.54 23.48
N ASN A 16 -12.88 -1.01 22.52
CA ASN A 16 -13.15 -0.87 21.08
C ASN A 16 -14.03 -2.00 20.54
N GLY A 17 -14.47 -2.94 21.39
CA GLY A 17 -15.21 -4.10 20.95
C GLY A 17 -14.31 -5.16 20.29
N LEU A 18 -13.08 -5.32 20.78
CA LEU A 18 -12.10 -6.28 20.27
C LEU A 18 -11.49 -7.13 21.38
N THR A 19 -10.97 -8.30 21.02
CA THR A 19 -10.13 -9.15 21.89
C THR A 19 -9.02 -9.81 21.07
N VAL A 20 -7.91 -10.15 21.72
CA VAL A 20 -6.88 -11.01 21.13
C VAL A 20 -7.26 -12.47 21.37
N SER A 21 -7.07 -13.30 20.35
CA SER A 21 -7.14 -14.76 20.44
C SER A 21 -5.98 -15.39 19.66
N THR A 22 -5.85 -16.70 19.73
CA THR A 22 -4.87 -17.47 18.95
C THR A 22 -5.61 -18.48 18.10
N ILE A 23 -5.46 -18.40 16.78
CA ILE A 23 -5.99 -19.38 15.84
C ILE A 23 -4.86 -20.36 15.49
N PRO A 24 -5.09 -21.69 15.52
CA PRO A 24 -4.12 -22.66 15.04
C PRO A 24 -3.60 -22.29 13.65
N GLU A 25 -2.29 -22.46 13.40
CA GLU A 25 -1.61 -22.15 12.13
C GLU A 25 -1.48 -20.65 11.77
N LYS A 26 -2.35 -19.76 12.26
CA LYS A 26 -2.25 -18.30 12.04
C LYS A 26 -1.60 -17.53 13.18
N GLY A 27 -1.50 -18.14 14.36
CA GLY A 27 -0.97 -17.49 15.55
C GLY A 27 -1.97 -16.49 16.15
N ARG A 28 -1.47 -15.38 16.69
CA ARG A 28 -2.30 -14.35 17.32
C ARG A 28 -3.19 -13.67 16.27
N CYS A 29 -4.41 -13.32 16.67
CA CYS A 29 -5.39 -12.67 15.82
C CYS A 29 -6.25 -11.71 16.64
N LEU A 30 -6.95 -10.82 15.94
CA LEU A 30 -7.89 -9.87 16.53
C LEU A 30 -9.32 -10.32 16.19
N ILE A 31 -10.14 -10.52 17.22
CA ILE A 31 -11.53 -10.97 17.08
C ILE A 31 -12.49 -9.87 17.56
N THR A 32 -13.62 -9.71 16.88
CA THR A 32 -14.67 -8.78 17.27
C THR A 32 -15.49 -9.31 18.46
N ILE A 33 -15.83 -8.46 19.44
CA ILE A 33 -16.78 -8.80 20.52
C ILE A 33 -18.12 -8.07 20.38
N LYS A 34 -18.27 -7.28 19.31
CA LYS A 34 -19.50 -6.61 18.85
C LYS A 34 -19.56 -6.63 17.33
N ASP A 35 -20.70 -6.23 16.77
CA ASP A 35 -20.85 -6.05 15.33
C ASP A 35 -20.23 -4.73 14.86
N PHE A 36 -19.71 -4.70 13.64
CA PHE A 36 -19.23 -3.50 12.96
C PHE A 36 -19.93 -3.34 11.60
N SER A 37 -20.31 -2.11 11.28
CA SER A 37 -20.85 -1.72 9.98
C SER A 37 -19.77 -1.18 9.04
N PRO A 38 -19.96 -1.23 7.71
CA PRO A 38 -19.02 -0.62 6.77
C PRO A 38 -18.73 0.85 7.10
N GLY A 39 -17.45 1.18 7.22
CA GLY A 39 -16.94 2.51 7.56
C GLY A 39 -16.60 2.71 9.04
N ASP A 40 -17.07 1.83 9.93
CA ASP A 40 -16.75 1.90 11.36
C ASP A 40 -15.23 1.78 11.58
N VAL A 41 -14.71 2.59 12.50
CA VAL A 41 -13.33 2.44 12.97
C VAL A 41 -13.27 1.23 13.90
N ILE A 42 -12.51 0.22 13.48
CA ILE A 42 -12.24 -0.98 14.27
C ILE A 42 -11.19 -0.65 15.32
N ILE A 43 -10.06 -0.11 14.87
CA ILE A 43 -8.95 0.30 15.74
C ILE A 43 -8.13 1.40 15.07
N SER A 44 -7.54 2.27 15.89
CA SER A 44 -6.54 3.25 15.44
C SER A 44 -5.31 3.21 16.34
N GLN A 45 -4.11 3.35 15.77
CA GLN A 45 -2.86 3.30 16.53
C GLN A 45 -1.83 4.27 15.96
N VAL A 46 -1.17 5.04 16.84
CA VAL A 46 0.02 5.84 16.49
C VAL A 46 1.26 4.93 16.42
N PRO A 47 2.24 5.21 15.57
CA PRO A 47 3.37 4.30 15.41
C PRO A 47 4.21 4.27 16.68
N TYR A 48 4.66 3.07 17.05
CA TYR A 48 5.66 2.90 18.08
C TYR A 48 6.99 3.50 17.62
N ALA A 49 7.39 3.22 16.38
CA ALA A 49 8.49 3.88 15.70
C ALA A 49 8.12 4.15 14.24
N SER A 50 8.61 5.27 13.69
CA SER A 50 8.36 5.62 12.30
C SER A 50 9.51 6.44 11.72
N VAL A 51 9.69 6.35 10.40
CA VAL A 51 10.65 7.15 9.62
C VAL A 51 10.03 7.54 8.27
N PRO A 52 10.25 8.78 7.77
CA PRO A 52 9.82 9.16 6.44
C PRO A 52 10.64 8.46 5.34
N THR A 53 10.02 8.27 4.17
CA THR A 53 10.75 7.90 2.94
C THR A 53 11.44 9.12 2.34
N HIS A 54 12.55 8.88 1.63
CA HIS A 54 13.30 9.91 0.91
C HIS A 54 13.11 9.86 -0.62
N SER A 55 12.32 8.90 -1.13
CA SER A 55 12.14 8.67 -2.57
C SER A 55 11.52 9.87 -3.32
N SER A 56 10.77 10.72 -2.63
CA SER A 56 10.09 11.90 -3.21
C SER A 56 10.57 13.21 -2.61
N GLY A 57 11.81 13.23 -2.08
CA GLY A 57 12.40 14.38 -1.41
C GLY A 57 12.32 14.31 0.12
N SER A 58 12.71 15.42 0.76
CA SER A 58 12.70 15.51 2.23
C SER A 58 11.28 15.67 2.76
N ARG A 59 11.01 15.11 3.94
CA ARG A 59 9.71 15.17 4.62
C ARG A 59 9.89 15.46 6.10
N CYS A 60 8.86 15.99 6.75
CA CYS A 60 8.86 16.21 8.19
C CYS A 60 8.92 14.87 8.92
N ASP A 61 9.85 14.76 9.86
CA ASP A 61 10.04 13.56 10.69
C ASP A 61 8.90 13.25 11.66
N LYS A 62 8.01 14.22 11.89
CA LYS A 62 6.80 14.06 12.70
C LYS A 62 5.57 13.74 11.86
N CYS A 63 5.21 14.66 10.97
CA CYS A 63 3.92 14.62 10.28
C CYS A 63 4.03 14.20 8.80
N PHE A 64 5.22 13.92 8.30
CA PHE A 64 5.48 13.42 6.94
C PHE A 64 5.16 14.41 5.80
N GLU A 65 4.72 15.62 6.13
CA GLU A 65 4.49 16.71 5.17
C GLU A 65 5.81 17.16 4.50
N SER A 66 5.75 17.61 3.24
CA SER A 66 6.94 18.01 2.47
C SER A 66 7.17 19.54 2.44
N ARG A 67 6.28 20.32 3.05
CA ARG A 67 6.31 21.80 3.01
C ARG A 67 7.05 22.41 4.20
N ASN A 68 7.66 23.58 3.98
CA ASN A 68 8.27 24.44 5.00
C ASN A 68 9.32 23.75 5.89
N LEU A 69 10.10 22.84 5.32
CA LEU A 69 11.02 22.00 6.07
C LEU A 69 12.27 22.74 6.52
N LYS A 70 12.58 22.63 7.82
CA LYS A 70 13.80 23.12 8.44
C LYS A 70 14.52 21.99 9.16
N ARG A 71 15.84 21.94 9.02
CA ARG A 71 16.66 20.97 9.75
C ARG A 71 16.77 21.34 11.22
N CYS A 72 16.91 20.34 12.08
CA CYS A 72 17.34 20.57 13.45
C CYS A 72 18.68 21.33 13.44
N SER A 73 18.72 22.50 14.09
CA SER A 73 19.91 23.37 14.12
C SER A 73 21.14 22.70 14.76
N ALA A 74 20.89 21.72 15.63
CA ALA A 74 21.91 21.06 16.42
C ALA A 74 22.61 19.92 15.65
N CYS A 75 21.87 18.92 15.15
CA CYS A 75 22.47 17.78 14.44
C CYS A 75 22.40 17.89 12.91
N GLN A 76 21.65 18.85 12.38
CA GLN A 76 21.51 19.13 10.94
C GLN A 76 21.01 17.91 10.13
N PHE A 77 20.18 17.06 10.74
CA PHE A 77 19.75 15.80 10.14
C PHE A 77 18.23 15.71 9.91
N PRO A 78 17.35 15.50 10.92
CA PRO A 78 15.92 15.43 10.67
C PRO A 78 15.36 16.80 10.27
N PHE A 79 14.27 16.75 9.52
CA PHE A 79 13.52 17.89 9.04
C PHE A 79 12.20 18.04 9.81
N TYR A 80 11.83 19.27 10.10
CA TYR A 80 10.55 19.60 10.71
C TYR A 80 9.88 20.73 9.93
N CYS A 81 8.58 20.61 9.67
CA CYS A 81 7.80 21.66 9.00
C CYS A 81 7.49 22.84 9.94
N SER A 82 7.57 22.64 11.26
CA SER A 82 7.24 23.63 12.27
C SER A 82 7.97 23.36 13.59
N SER A 83 8.06 24.40 14.43
CA SER A 83 8.55 24.27 15.82
C SER A 83 7.65 23.37 16.67
N THR A 84 6.35 23.31 16.39
CA THR A 84 5.40 22.39 17.02
C THR A 84 5.76 20.92 16.76
N CYS A 85 6.03 20.56 15.50
CA CYS A 85 6.47 19.21 15.14
C CYS A 85 7.80 18.86 15.83
N GLN A 86 8.78 19.77 15.81
CA GLN A 86 10.06 19.55 16.47
C GLN A 86 9.92 19.35 17.99
N LYS A 87 9.09 20.17 18.66
CA LYS A 87 8.82 20.07 20.10
C LYS A 87 8.12 18.75 20.45
N SER A 88 7.16 18.31 19.62
CA SER A 88 6.42 17.06 19.86
C SER A 88 7.33 15.82 19.83
N GLU A 89 8.39 15.85 19.04
CA GLU A 89 9.38 14.77 18.93
C GLU A 89 10.55 14.95 19.89
N TRP A 90 10.65 16.07 20.61
CA TRP A 90 11.89 16.47 21.28
C TRP A 90 12.38 15.46 22.32
N LYS A 91 11.48 14.80 23.08
CA LYS A 91 11.88 13.78 24.07
C LYS A 91 12.72 12.66 23.44
N LEU A 92 12.30 12.17 22.26
CA LEU A 92 13.01 11.14 21.51
C LEU A 92 14.16 11.74 20.70
N HIS A 93 13.88 12.82 19.98
CA HIS A 93 14.86 13.46 19.12
C HIS A 93 16.04 14.02 19.90
N GLN A 94 15.92 14.42 21.17
CA GLN A 94 17.05 14.88 21.96
C GLN A 94 18.12 13.78 22.08
N LEU A 95 17.70 12.55 22.37
CA LEU A 95 18.59 11.38 22.41
C LEU A 95 19.15 11.05 21.02
N GLU A 96 18.28 11.08 20.00
CA GLU A 96 18.69 10.85 18.60
C GLU A 96 19.69 11.92 18.13
N CYS A 97 19.47 13.18 18.48
CA CYS A 97 20.30 14.33 18.13
C CYS A 97 21.69 14.17 18.71
N HIS A 98 21.79 13.77 19.98
CA HIS A 98 23.07 13.45 20.62
C HIS A 98 23.78 12.30 19.91
N ALA A 99 23.07 11.21 19.60
CA ALA A 99 23.62 10.08 18.86
C ALA A 99 24.15 10.50 17.47
N LEU A 100 23.36 11.26 16.71
CA LEU A 100 23.68 11.72 15.36
C LEU A 100 24.81 12.74 15.32
N LYS A 101 24.93 13.61 16.33
CA LYS A 101 26.01 14.61 16.42
C LYS A 101 27.40 13.97 16.49
N ARG A 102 27.51 12.81 17.14
CA ARG A 102 28.77 12.06 17.27
C ARG A 102 29.24 11.45 15.95
N LEU A 103 28.36 11.35 14.95
CA LEU A 103 28.68 10.80 13.65
C LEU A 103 29.26 11.90 12.73
N SER A 104 30.36 11.58 12.06
CA SER A 104 30.87 12.40 10.97
C SER A 104 29.80 12.56 9.88
N LYS A 105 29.94 13.60 9.04
CA LYS A 105 29.02 13.81 7.92
C LYS A 105 29.01 12.60 6.98
N ASP A 106 30.17 12.01 6.71
CA ASP A 106 30.30 10.82 5.85
C ASP A 106 29.63 9.59 6.45
N ARG A 107 29.63 9.43 7.78
CA ARG A 107 28.92 8.31 8.41
C ARG A 107 27.40 8.45 8.36
N ARG A 108 26.89 9.68 8.35
CA ARG A 108 25.44 9.94 8.28
C ARG A 108 24.82 9.52 6.97
N GLN A 109 25.58 9.45 5.87
CA GLN A 109 25.07 9.01 4.57
C GLN A 109 24.68 7.52 4.55
N TYR A 110 25.25 6.71 5.45
CA TYR A 110 24.96 5.28 5.58
C TYR A 110 23.78 4.99 6.50
N LEU A 111 23.13 6.02 7.07
CA LEU A 111 21.93 5.87 7.89
C LEU A 111 20.71 5.66 6.99
N THR A 112 20.51 4.40 6.58
CA THR A 112 19.29 4.00 5.87
C THR A 112 18.04 4.20 6.74
N PRO A 113 16.85 4.37 6.14
CA PRO A 113 15.60 4.44 6.88
C PRO A 113 15.43 3.27 7.87
N SER A 114 15.83 2.05 7.51
CA SER A 114 15.75 0.87 8.38
C SER A 114 16.66 0.97 9.60
N ILE A 115 17.92 1.41 9.42
CA ILE A 115 18.85 1.64 10.56
C ILE A 115 18.28 2.71 11.49
N ARG A 116 17.77 3.80 10.92
CA ARG A 116 17.21 4.90 11.69
C ARG A 116 15.92 4.50 12.43
N MET A 117 15.07 3.68 11.81
CA MET A 117 13.89 3.09 12.45
C MET A 117 14.31 2.32 13.70
N MET A 118 15.33 1.48 13.58
CA MET A 118 15.85 0.68 14.69
C MET A 118 16.42 1.56 15.82
N VAL A 119 17.20 2.58 15.48
CA VAL A 119 17.69 3.56 16.47
C VAL A 119 16.52 4.20 17.21
N ARG A 120 15.50 4.70 16.50
CA ARG A 120 14.31 5.34 17.12
C ARG A 120 13.53 4.37 18.00
N LEU A 121 13.41 3.09 17.61
CA LEU A 121 12.77 2.04 18.40
C LEU A 121 13.48 1.82 19.75
N TYR A 122 14.82 1.71 19.76
CA TYR A 122 15.58 1.56 21.01
C TYR A 122 15.58 2.83 21.86
N LEU A 123 15.64 4.02 21.24
CA LEU A 123 15.51 5.29 21.96
C LEU A 123 14.15 5.40 22.67
N ARG A 124 13.05 5.01 22.00
CA ARG A 124 11.72 4.99 22.62
C ARG A 124 11.65 3.97 23.76
N ARG A 125 12.21 2.76 23.57
CA ARG A 125 12.31 1.75 24.64
C ARG A 125 12.99 2.32 25.88
N LYS A 126 14.12 3.01 25.71
CA LYS A 126 14.84 3.66 26.82
C LYS A 126 14.00 4.70 27.54
N LEU A 127 13.29 5.56 26.80
CA LEU A 127 12.40 6.56 27.41
C LEU A 127 11.25 5.93 28.20
N GLN A 128 10.72 4.78 27.73
CA GLN A 128 9.69 4.04 28.47
C GLN A 128 10.28 3.38 29.73
N SER A 129 11.44 2.75 29.64
CA SER A 129 12.09 2.11 30.81
C SER A 129 12.49 3.12 31.87
N GLU A 130 12.88 4.32 31.48
CA GLU A 130 13.21 5.45 32.38
C GLU A 130 11.98 6.28 32.80
N GLN A 131 10.76 5.85 32.40
CA GLN A 131 9.49 6.51 32.73
C GLN A 131 9.39 7.99 32.28
N VAL A 132 10.17 8.38 31.27
CA VAL A 132 10.15 9.74 30.69
C VAL A 132 8.92 9.94 29.77
N ILE A 133 8.43 8.86 29.19
CA ILE A 133 7.18 8.79 28.42
C ILE A 133 6.29 7.69 29.00
N PRO A 134 4.95 7.83 28.89
CA PRO A 134 4.03 6.84 29.42
C PRO A 134 4.16 5.49 28.73
N VAL A 135 3.80 4.45 29.46
CA VAL A 135 3.62 3.09 28.99
C VAL A 135 2.14 2.75 29.15
N THR A 136 1.53 2.17 28.12
CA THR A 136 0.13 1.72 28.18
C THR A 136 0.03 0.28 27.68
N ALA A 137 -1.11 -0.38 27.93
CA ALA A 137 -1.36 -1.74 27.42
C ALA A 137 -1.23 -1.85 25.89
N THR A 138 -1.45 -0.76 25.15
CA THR A 138 -1.40 -0.69 23.67
C THR A 138 -0.17 0.07 23.12
N ASP A 139 0.69 0.60 23.99
CA ASP A 139 1.91 1.34 23.63
C ASP A 139 3.04 1.00 24.62
N ASN A 140 3.72 -0.11 24.37
CA ASN A 140 4.83 -0.58 25.17
C ASN A 140 5.77 -1.46 24.33
N TYR A 141 7.05 -1.53 24.73
CA TYR A 141 8.05 -2.34 24.03
C TYR A 141 7.76 -3.84 24.03
N LYS A 142 7.03 -4.37 25.02
CA LYS A 142 6.74 -5.82 25.10
C LYS A 142 5.85 -6.29 23.94
N LEU A 143 5.01 -5.41 23.41
CA LEU A 143 4.26 -5.67 22.18
C LEU A 143 5.20 -5.87 20.98
N VAL A 144 6.29 -5.09 20.89
CA VAL A 144 7.34 -5.26 19.89
C VAL A 144 8.10 -6.56 20.11
N GLU A 145 8.40 -6.91 21.37
CA GLU A 145 9.03 -8.18 21.71
C GLU A 145 8.19 -9.39 21.28
N ALA A 146 6.86 -9.28 21.34
CA ALA A 146 5.93 -10.33 20.95
C ALA A 146 5.71 -10.48 19.44
N LEU A 147 6.16 -9.53 18.61
CA LEU A 147 6.01 -9.60 17.16
C LEU A 147 6.73 -10.82 16.58
N VAL A 148 6.14 -11.41 15.54
CA VAL A 148 6.72 -12.55 14.83
C VAL A 148 7.96 -12.09 14.06
N ASP A 149 9.06 -12.81 14.19
CA ASP A 149 10.33 -12.47 13.55
C ASP A 149 10.67 -13.36 12.35
N HIS A 150 10.14 -14.58 12.29
CA HIS A 150 10.51 -15.62 11.32
C HIS A 150 12.02 -15.81 11.11
N ILE A 151 12.86 -15.50 12.11
CA ILE A 151 14.31 -15.46 11.93
C ILE A 151 14.90 -16.83 11.52
N SER A 152 14.24 -17.91 11.92
CA SER A 152 14.62 -19.29 11.58
C SER A 152 14.41 -19.64 10.11
N ASP A 153 13.53 -18.91 9.40
CA ASP A 153 13.18 -19.15 8.00
C ASP A 153 13.98 -18.24 7.04
N ILE A 154 14.84 -17.38 7.57
CA ILE A 154 15.61 -16.40 6.81
C ILE A 154 16.90 -17.03 6.27
N ASP A 155 17.21 -16.72 5.01
CA ASP A 155 18.44 -17.18 4.38
C ASP A 155 19.71 -16.55 5.00
N GLU A 156 20.84 -17.24 4.83
CA GLU A 156 22.13 -16.84 5.41
C GLU A 156 22.59 -15.44 4.99
N LYS A 157 22.33 -15.03 3.74
CA LYS A 157 22.76 -13.71 3.23
C LYS A 157 21.98 -12.60 3.93
N GLN A 158 20.68 -12.79 4.10
CA GLN A 158 19.81 -11.84 4.77
C GLN A 158 20.13 -11.76 6.28
N LEU A 159 20.47 -12.88 6.92
CA LEU A 159 20.96 -12.89 8.32
C LEU A 159 22.26 -12.09 8.48
N VAL A 160 23.23 -12.27 7.57
CA VAL A 160 24.48 -11.50 7.56
C VAL A 160 24.19 -9.99 7.41
N LEU A 161 23.26 -9.63 6.52
CA LEU A 161 22.84 -8.24 6.34
C LEU A 161 22.27 -7.65 7.65
N TYR A 162 21.39 -8.38 8.34
CA TYR A 162 20.85 -7.93 9.63
C TYR A 162 21.90 -7.79 10.71
N ALA A 163 22.88 -8.70 10.77
CA ALA A 163 24.00 -8.58 11.69
C ALA A 163 24.87 -7.32 11.40
N GLN A 164 25.13 -7.03 10.12
CA GLN A 164 25.84 -5.81 9.72
C GLN A 164 25.06 -4.54 10.09
N MET A 165 23.76 -4.51 9.81
CA MET A 165 22.89 -3.40 10.21
C MET A 165 22.81 -3.24 11.73
N ALA A 166 22.77 -4.34 12.48
CA ALA A 166 22.79 -4.33 13.94
C ALA A 166 24.08 -3.72 14.51
N ASN A 167 25.24 -4.01 13.91
CA ASN A 167 26.51 -3.37 14.26
C ASN A 167 26.47 -1.86 14.00
N LEU A 168 25.87 -1.41 12.90
CA LEU A 168 25.71 0.02 12.62
C LEU A 168 24.80 0.70 13.65
N VAL A 169 23.70 0.07 14.05
CA VAL A 169 22.82 0.58 15.12
C VAL A 169 23.58 0.69 16.44
N SER A 170 24.36 -0.33 16.79
CA SER A 170 25.23 -0.33 17.98
C SER A 170 26.23 0.82 17.95
N LEU A 171 26.87 1.08 16.80
CA LEU A 171 27.80 2.18 16.60
C LEU A 171 27.14 3.56 16.77
N VAL A 172 25.87 3.70 16.38
CA VAL A 172 25.10 4.96 16.51
C VAL A 172 24.71 5.20 17.97
N LEU A 173 24.23 4.15 18.66
CA LEU A 173 23.75 4.25 20.04
C LEU A 173 24.91 4.35 21.04
N GLN A 174 25.97 3.56 20.87
CA GLN A 174 27.14 3.45 21.76
C GLN A 174 26.75 3.17 23.21
N TRP A 175 25.83 2.20 23.40
CA TRP A 175 25.39 1.78 24.73
C TRP A 175 26.23 0.58 25.19
N PRO A 176 26.66 0.55 26.47
CA PRO A 176 27.61 -0.46 26.97
C PRO A 176 27.06 -1.89 26.96
N GLU A 177 25.75 -2.09 27.11
CA GLU A 177 25.11 -3.41 27.21
C GLU A 177 24.16 -3.71 26.05
N ILE A 178 24.48 -3.24 24.84
CA ILE A 178 23.59 -3.44 23.69
C ILE A 178 23.74 -4.85 23.08
N ASN A 179 22.62 -5.58 23.02
CA ASN A 179 22.61 -6.92 22.46
C ASN A 179 22.43 -6.88 20.93
N ILE A 180 23.51 -7.15 20.20
CA ILE A 180 23.52 -7.14 18.72
C ILE A 180 22.59 -8.21 18.14
N LYS A 181 22.49 -9.39 18.78
CA LYS A 181 21.59 -10.46 18.35
C LYS A 181 20.13 -10.04 18.46
N GLU A 182 19.79 -9.35 19.54
CA GLU A 182 18.45 -8.79 19.75
C GLU A 182 18.12 -7.73 18.68
N ILE A 183 19.08 -6.88 18.32
CA ILE A 183 18.89 -5.89 17.25
C ILE A 183 18.65 -6.60 15.90
N ALA A 184 19.43 -7.64 15.58
CA ALA A 184 19.25 -8.42 14.36
C ALA A 184 17.87 -9.09 14.31
N GLN A 185 17.41 -9.68 15.43
CA GLN A 185 16.04 -10.20 15.57
C GLN A 185 14.99 -9.12 15.36
N ASN A 186 15.20 -7.91 15.88
CA ASN A 186 14.27 -6.81 15.66
C ASN A 186 14.23 -6.35 14.19
N PHE A 187 15.31 -6.50 13.41
CA PHE A 187 15.25 -6.23 11.95
C PHE A 187 14.35 -7.24 11.23
N SER A 188 14.44 -8.50 11.64
CA SER A 188 13.55 -9.57 11.19
C SER A 188 12.08 -9.23 11.50
N LYS A 189 11.78 -8.79 12.73
CA LYS A 189 10.44 -8.30 13.12
C LYS A 189 9.98 -7.12 12.29
N LEU A 190 10.84 -6.13 12.05
CA LEU A 190 10.50 -4.98 11.22
C LEU A 190 10.14 -5.40 9.79
N ALA A 191 10.84 -6.37 9.21
CA ALA A 191 10.56 -6.84 7.86
C ALA A 191 9.16 -7.47 7.73
N CYS A 192 8.70 -8.19 8.76
CA CYS A 192 7.40 -8.86 8.74
C CYS A 192 6.23 -7.99 9.22
N ASN A 193 6.47 -6.98 10.06
CA ASN A 193 5.40 -6.28 10.81
C ASN A 193 5.33 -4.77 10.56
N ALA A 194 6.34 -4.17 9.92
CA ALA A 194 6.29 -2.75 9.62
C ALA A 194 5.34 -2.48 8.44
N HIS A 195 4.59 -1.39 8.54
CA HIS A 195 3.66 -0.95 7.52
C HIS A 195 4.22 0.26 6.77
N THR A 196 4.01 0.29 5.46
CA THR A 196 4.22 1.49 4.64
C THR A 196 3.12 2.49 4.98
N ILE A 197 3.49 3.62 5.55
CA ILE A 197 2.59 4.75 5.81
C ILE A 197 2.34 5.43 4.48
N CYS A 198 1.07 5.65 4.13
CA CYS A 198 0.69 6.30 2.88
C CYS A 198 -0.11 7.59 3.10
N ASP A 199 -0.19 8.44 2.08
CA ASP A 199 -1.16 9.54 2.05
C ASP A 199 -2.56 9.03 1.64
N SER A 200 -3.52 9.95 1.53
CA SER A 200 -4.89 9.63 1.12
C SER A 200 -5.02 9.16 -0.34
N ASP A 201 -3.99 9.35 -1.16
CA ASP A 201 -3.91 8.78 -2.52
C ASP A 201 -3.14 7.44 -2.52
N LEU A 202 -2.91 6.86 -1.33
CA LEU A 202 -2.12 5.63 -1.11
C LEU A 202 -0.66 5.71 -1.57
N ARG A 203 -0.08 6.91 -1.70
CA ARG A 203 1.33 7.08 -2.04
C ARG A 203 2.21 6.93 -0.79
N PRO A 204 3.36 6.23 -0.88
CA PRO A 204 4.21 5.98 0.27
C PRO A 204 4.82 7.28 0.83
N LEU A 205 4.63 7.49 2.13
CA LEU A 205 5.20 8.58 2.91
C LEU A 205 6.37 8.13 3.79
N GLY A 206 6.38 6.86 4.20
CA GLY A 206 7.45 6.28 5.00
C GLY A 206 7.06 4.93 5.58
N THR A 207 7.73 4.55 6.67
CA THR A 207 7.51 3.26 7.33
C THR A 207 7.16 3.50 8.79
N GLY A 208 6.26 2.68 9.34
CA GLY A 208 5.86 2.72 10.74
C GLY A 208 5.63 1.33 11.32
N LEU A 209 5.96 1.15 12.59
CA LEU A 209 5.68 -0.06 13.35
C LEU A 209 4.46 0.17 14.25
N TYR A 210 3.44 -0.67 14.13
CA TYR A 210 2.15 -0.54 14.82
C TYR A 210 1.81 -1.83 15.54
N PRO A 211 2.38 -2.09 16.74
CA PRO A 211 2.39 -3.43 17.32
C PRO A 211 1.02 -4.07 17.57
N VAL A 212 -0.05 -3.28 17.73
CA VAL A 212 -1.41 -3.81 17.94
C VAL A 212 -2.09 -4.04 16.58
N VAL A 213 -1.90 -3.14 15.61
CA VAL A 213 -2.38 -3.34 14.23
C VAL A 213 -1.70 -4.55 13.57
N SER A 214 -0.42 -4.81 13.88
CA SER A 214 0.31 -5.98 13.39
C SER A 214 -0.20 -7.33 13.92
N ILE A 215 -1.17 -7.34 14.85
CA ILE A 215 -1.88 -8.57 15.27
C ILE A 215 -2.94 -9.01 14.24
N ILE A 216 -3.38 -8.09 13.39
CA ILE A 216 -4.45 -8.34 12.41
C ILE A 216 -3.90 -9.19 11.27
N ASN A 217 -4.50 -10.37 11.06
CA ASN A 217 -4.05 -11.32 10.05
C ASN A 217 -4.44 -10.94 8.61
N HIS A 218 -3.81 -11.62 7.67
CA HIS A 218 -4.03 -11.45 6.25
C HIS A 218 -5.26 -12.20 5.71
N SER A 219 -5.96 -11.58 4.75
CA SER A 219 -6.79 -12.26 3.76
C SER A 219 -6.69 -11.56 2.39
N CYS A 220 -6.72 -12.33 1.29
CA CYS A 220 -6.86 -11.76 -0.06
C CYS A 220 -8.30 -11.27 -0.37
N LEU A 221 -9.24 -11.56 0.54
CA LEU A 221 -10.59 -10.98 0.61
C LEU A 221 -10.78 -10.47 2.05
N PRO A 222 -10.20 -9.32 2.39
CA PRO A 222 -10.24 -8.81 3.76
C PRO A 222 -11.61 -8.16 4.05
N ASN A 223 -12.03 -8.25 5.31
CA ASN A 223 -13.25 -7.58 5.81
C ASN A 223 -12.97 -6.16 6.33
N SER A 224 -11.70 -5.75 6.37
CA SER A 224 -11.27 -4.42 6.79
C SER A 224 -10.12 -3.88 5.95
N VAL A 225 -9.94 -2.56 5.98
CA VAL A 225 -8.88 -1.84 5.27
C VAL A 225 -8.03 -1.05 6.25
N LEU A 226 -6.72 -1.04 6.03
CA LEU A 226 -5.78 -0.16 6.74
C LEU A 226 -5.50 1.07 5.88
N VAL A 227 -5.83 2.25 6.40
CA VAL A 227 -5.48 3.56 5.82
C VAL A 227 -4.75 4.40 6.87
N PHE A 228 -4.18 5.53 6.46
CA PHE A 228 -3.43 6.42 7.35
C PHE A 228 -3.99 7.84 7.36
N GLU A 229 -4.15 8.38 8.56
CA GLU A 229 -4.42 9.80 8.79
C GLU A 229 -3.14 10.46 9.31
N GLY A 230 -2.32 10.95 8.38
CA GLY A 230 -0.93 11.32 8.67
C GLY A 230 -0.10 10.08 9.00
N SER A 231 0.36 9.94 10.24
CA SER A 231 1.00 8.72 10.73
C SER A 231 0.09 7.86 11.61
N LEU A 232 -1.16 8.24 11.84
CA LEU A 232 -2.10 7.39 12.56
C LEU A 232 -2.58 6.26 11.65
N ALA A 233 -2.32 5.00 12.01
CA ALA A 233 -2.94 3.85 11.36
C ALA A 233 -4.41 3.77 11.78
N VAL A 234 -5.31 3.64 10.81
CA VAL A 234 -6.76 3.52 11.04
C VAL A 234 -7.27 2.32 10.26
N VAL A 235 -7.82 1.34 10.99
CA VAL A 235 -8.44 0.15 10.40
C VAL A 235 -9.95 0.33 10.41
N ARG A 236 -10.57 0.23 9.23
CA ARG A 236 -12.02 0.37 9.06
C ARG A 236 -12.65 -0.88 8.47
N ALA A 237 -13.86 -1.21 8.90
CA ALA A 237 -14.64 -2.27 8.28
C ALA A 237 -15.03 -1.86 6.84
N VAL A 238 -14.86 -2.75 5.86
CA VAL A 238 -15.29 -2.53 4.47
C VAL A 238 -16.56 -3.32 4.11
N GLU A 239 -16.97 -4.22 4.99
CA GLU A 239 -18.20 -4.99 4.93
C GLU A 239 -18.75 -5.18 6.37
N PRO A 240 -20.01 -5.61 6.55
CA PRO A 240 -20.51 -5.93 7.89
C PRO A 240 -19.69 -7.05 8.53
N ILE A 241 -19.21 -6.83 9.77
CA ILE A 241 -18.45 -7.82 10.53
C ILE A 241 -19.25 -8.19 11.77
N THR A 242 -19.71 -9.43 11.85
CA THR A 242 -20.46 -9.92 13.02
C THR A 242 -19.52 -10.19 14.20
N LYS A 243 -20.07 -10.12 15.42
CA LYS A 243 -19.41 -10.53 16.65
C LYS A 243 -18.84 -11.95 16.52
N GLY A 244 -17.60 -12.12 16.99
CA GLY A 244 -16.88 -13.39 16.96
C GLY A 244 -16.08 -13.62 15.67
N THR A 245 -16.08 -12.67 14.74
CA THR A 245 -15.36 -12.76 13.47
C THR A 245 -13.93 -12.23 13.61
N GLU A 246 -12.98 -12.87 12.93
CA GLU A 246 -11.61 -12.40 12.81
C GLU A 246 -11.55 -11.12 11.96
N VAL A 247 -10.87 -10.09 12.47
CA VAL A 247 -10.55 -8.89 11.69
C VAL A 247 -9.39 -9.21 10.76
N LEU A 248 -9.54 -8.94 9.47
CA LEU A 248 -8.59 -9.29 8.42
C LEU A 248 -8.31 -8.08 7.54
N ILE A 249 -7.03 -7.83 7.24
CA ILE A 249 -6.56 -6.82 6.26
C ILE A 249 -5.81 -7.50 5.12
N SER A 250 -5.55 -6.79 4.02
CA SER A 250 -4.57 -7.25 3.04
C SER A 250 -3.16 -6.78 3.42
N TYR A 251 -2.17 -7.64 3.24
CA TYR A 251 -0.76 -7.33 3.43
C TYR A 251 -0.07 -6.96 2.12
N ILE A 252 -0.68 -7.35 1.01
CA ILE A 252 -0.14 -7.27 -0.33
C ILE A 252 -1.13 -6.59 -1.26
N GLU A 253 -0.68 -6.28 -2.47
CA GLU A 253 -1.57 -5.98 -3.59
C GLU A 253 -2.44 -7.22 -3.88
N THR A 254 -3.76 -7.01 -3.93
CA THR A 254 -4.75 -8.07 -4.19
C THR A 254 -5.11 -8.21 -5.66
N ALA A 255 -4.71 -7.26 -6.51
CA ALA A 255 -4.73 -7.40 -7.95
C ALA A 255 -3.67 -8.43 -8.39
N GLY A 256 -4.09 -9.57 -8.93
CA GLY A 256 -3.20 -10.67 -9.31
C GLY A 256 -3.87 -12.03 -9.24
N SER A 257 -3.25 -13.03 -9.88
CA SER A 257 -3.62 -14.43 -9.72
C SER A 257 -3.35 -14.93 -8.31
N THR A 258 -3.95 -16.07 -7.95
CA THR A 258 -3.63 -16.74 -6.67
C THR A 258 -2.14 -17.07 -6.58
N THR A 259 -1.50 -17.48 -7.68
CA THR A 259 -0.06 -17.76 -7.71
C THR A 259 0.77 -16.53 -7.38
N THR A 260 0.47 -15.37 -8.00
CA THR A 260 1.17 -14.10 -7.73
C THR A 260 1.01 -13.67 -6.28
N ARG A 261 -0.23 -13.73 -5.75
CA ARG A 261 -0.51 -13.36 -4.35
C ARG A 261 0.20 -14.28 -3.35
N GLN A 262 0.14 -15.60 -3.57
CA GLN A 262 0.84 -16.57 -2.73
C GLN A 262 2.35 -16.40 -2.76
N LYS A 263 2.92 -16.08 -3.93
CA LYS A 263 4.35 -15.78 -4.06
C LYS A 263 4.74 -14.57 -3.20
N ALA A 264 4.03 -13.45 -3.33
CA ALA A 264 4.29 -12.24 -2.54
C ALA A 264 4.19 -12.50 -1.02
N LEU A 265 3.19 -13.27 -0.59
CA LEU A 265 3.04 -13.65 0.82
C LEU A 265 4.15 -14.56 1.31
N LYS A 266 4.57 -15.54 0.53
CA LYS A 266 5.68 -16.44 0.88
C LYS A 266 7.00 -15.68 0.96
N GLU A 267 7.29 -14.80 0.01
CA GLU A 267 8.56 -14.08 -0.05
C GLU A 267 8.71 -13.06 1.09
N GLN A 268 7.63 -12.38 1.49
CA GLN A 268 7.70 -11.32 2.51
C GLN A 268 7.27 -11.76 3.91
N TYR A 269 6.27 -12.64 4.00
CA TYR A 269 5.62 -13.01 5.27
C TYR A 269 5.74 -14.50 5.60
N LEU A 270 6.35 -15.30 4.71
CA LEU A 270 6.75 -16.68 4.98
C LEU A 270 5.59 -17.62 5.36
N PHE A 271 4.38 -17.34 4.85
CA PHE A 271 3.21 -18.22 5.03
C PHE A 271 2.44 -18.44 3.73
N THR A 272 1.56 -19.45 3.72
CA THR A 272 0.64 -19.73 2.62
C THR A 272 -0.79 -19.34 3.01
N CYS A 273 -1.45 -18.51 2.22
CA CYS A 273 -2.80 -18.05 2.53
C CYS A 273 -3.85 -19.12 2.18
N THR A 274 -4.79 -19.35 3.09
CA THR A 274 -5.91 -20.30 2.91
C THR A 274 -7.28 -19.59 2.93
N CYS A 275 -7.33 -18.31 2.55
CA CYS A 275 -8.58 -17.56 2.48
C CYS A 275 -9.52 -18.10 1.36
N PRO A 276 -10.83 -17.74 1.38
CA PRO A 276 -11.80 -18.22 0.39
C PRO A 276 -11.44 -17.98 -1.08
N ARG A 277 -10.59 -16.98 -1.37
CA ARG A 277 -10.06 -16.73 -2.71
C ARG A 277 -8.92 -17.69 -3.07
N CYS A 278 -8.02 -17.95 -2.13
CA CYS A 278 -6.81 -18.74 -2.36
C CYS A 278 -7.04 -20.25 -2.31
N ILE A 279 -8.07 -20.74 -1.59
CA ILE A 279 -8.42 -22.17 -1.58
C ILE A 279 -8.92 -22.67 -2.94
N LYS A 280 -9.27 -21.76 -3.85
CA LYS A 280 -9.71 -22.09 -5.21
C LYS A 280 -8.56 -22.42 -6.15
N LEU A 281 -7.31 -22.43 -5.67
CA LEU A 281 -6.13 -22.71 -6.49
C LEU A 281 -6.30 -24.01 -7.29
N GLY A 282 -6.17 -23.91 -8.61
CA GLY A 282 -6.31 -25.05 -9.53
C GLY A 282 -7.75 -25.43 -9.89
N LEU A 283 -8.76 -24.78 -9.32
CA LEU A 283 -10.14 -24.86 -9.81
C LEU A 283 -10.31 -24.03 -11.08
N TYR A 284 -11.34 -24.33 -11.88
CA TYR A 284 -11.60 -23.63 -13.14
C TYR A 284 -11.70 -22.11 -12.98
N GLU A 285 -12.33 -21.62 -11.91
CA GLU A 285 -12.45 -20.18 -11.62
C GLU A 285 -11.09 -19.49 -11.45
N ASP A 286 -10.15 -20.13 -10.75
CA ASP A 286 -8.80 -19.63 -10.52
C ASP A 286 -7.94 -19.70 -11.80
N ILE A 287 -8.07 -20.78 -12.56
CA ILE A 287 -7.41 -20.93 -13.87
C ILE A 287 -7.89 -19.84 -14.83
N GLN A 288 -9.20 -19.59 -14.88
CA GLN A 288 -9.80 -18.54 -15.68
C GLN A 288 -9.33 -17.15 -15.21
N GLU A 289 -9.35 -16.85 -13.90
CA GLU A 289 -8.85 -15.58 -13.37
C GLU A 289 -7.39 -15.38 -13.79
N SER A 290 -6.54 -16.38 -13.58
CA SER A 290 -5.11 -16.33 -13.92
C SER A 290 -4.89 -16.10 -15.42
N ALA A 291 -5.58 -16.84 -16.28
CA ALA A 291 -5.43 -16.71 -17.74
C ALA A 291 -5.93 -15.35 -18.26
N VAL A 292 -6.92 -14.74 -17.60
CA VAL A 292 -7.44 -13.43 -17.98
C VAL A 292 -6.56 -12.29 -17.45
N LEU A 293 -6.03 -12.39 -16.23
CA LEU A 293 -5.25 -11.31 -15.61
C LEU A 293 -3.78 -11.33 -16.02
N GLU A 294 -3.21 -12.52 -16.22
CA GLU A 294 -1.76 -12.72 -16.39
C GLU A 294 -1.44 -13.60 -17.62
N GLY A 295 -2.46 -14.03 -18.37
CA GLY A 295 -2.31 -14.83 -19.58
C GLY A 295 -2.47 -14.05 -20.88
N PHE A 296 -2.55 -14.82 -21.97
CA PHE A 296 -2.56 -14.31 -23.34
C PHE A 296 -3.99 -14.31 -23.93
N ARG A 297 -4.22 -13.41 -24.88
CA ARG A 297 -5.47 -13.38 -25.66
C ARG A 297 -5.41 -14.25 -26.91
N CYS A 298 -6.58 -14.62 -27.43
CA CYS A 298 -6.69 -15.26 -28.73
C CYS A 298 -6.03 -14.46 -29.86
N TRP A 299 -5.52 -15.16 -30.88
CA TRP A 299 -5.00 -14.56 -32.11
C TRP A 299 -6.11 -13.91 -32.96
N ASP A 300 -7.34 -14.44 -32.90
CA ASP A 300 -8.48 -13.84 -33.59
C ASP A 300 -8.95 -12.59 -32.85
N ASP A 301 -8.89 -11.44 -33.52
CA ASP A 301 -9.32 -10.16 -32.97
C ASP A 301 -10.82 -10.08 -32.66
N LYS A 302 -11.63 -10.97 -33.24
CA LYS A 302 -13.06 -11.08 -32.95
C LYS A 302 -13.38 -12.00 -31.78
N CYS A 303 -12.37 -12.71 -31.26
CA CYS A 303 -12.53 -13.64 -30.14
C CYS A 303 -12.13 -12.98 -28.82
N SER A 304 -13.02 -13.04 -27.83
CA SER A 304 -12.77 -12.57 -26.45
C SER A 304 -12.30 -13.68 -25.51
N GLY A 305 -11.93 -14.84 -26.05
CA GLY A 305 -11.46 -15.98 -25.27
C GLY A 305 -10.04 -15.79 -24.75
N PHE A 306 -9.77 -16.39 -23.58
CA PHE A 306 -8.43 -16.50 -23.01
C PHE A 306 -7.75 -17.79 -23.47
N LEU A 307 -6.42 -17.80 -23.38
CA LEU A 307 -5.59 -18.93 -23.82
C LEU A 307 -5.18 -19.82 -22.65
N LEU A 308 -5.27 -21.13 -22.86
CA LEU A 308 -4.81 -22.17 -21.93
C LEU A 308 -3.66 -22.95 -22.55
N ARG A 309 -2.73 -23.43 -21.72
CA ARG A 309 -1.56 -24.18 -22.21
C ARG A 309 -2.00 -25.46 -22.91
N ASP A 310 -1.44 -25.72 -24.08
CA ASP A 310 -1.69 -26.96 -24.82
C ASP A 310 -1.05 -28.17 -24.12
N ARG A 311 -1.63 -29.36 -24.31
CA ARG A 311 -1.13 -30.61 -23.70
C ARG A 311 0.23 -31.02 -24.24
N ASN A 312 0.58 -30.65 -25.47
CA ASN A 312 1.86 -30.99 -26.10
C ASN A 312 2.93 -29.89 -25.91
N ASP A 313 2.61 -28.83 -25.16
CA ASP A 313 3.48 -27.64 -24.94
C ASP A 313 3.93 -26.92 -26.23
N GLU A 314 3.23 -27.12 -27.34
CA GLU A 314 3.48 -26.47 -28.63
C GLU A 314 2.95 -25.02 -28.68
N GLY A 315 2.09 -24.65 -27.73
CA GLY A 315 1.49 -23.33 -27.67
C GLY A 315 0.35 -23.23 -26.67
N PHE A 316 -0.62 -22.39 -26.98
CA PHE A 316 -1.79 -22.16 -26.14
C PHE A 316 -3.07 -22.21 -26.96
N VAL A 317 -4.06 -22.96 -26.49
CA VAL A 317 -5.36 -23.13 -27.16
C VAL A 317 -6.37 -22.17 -26.57
N CYS A 318 -7.11 -21.49 -27.45
CA CYS A 318 -8.20 -20.63 -27.03
C CYS A 318 -9.36 -21.44 -26.47
N GLN A 319 -9.79 -21.10 -25.24
CA GLN A 319 -10.90 -21.79 -24.59
C GLN A 319 -12.24 -21.61 -25.35
N GLN A 320 -12.39 -20.55 -26.13
CA GLN A 320 -13.63 -20.21 -26.82
C GLN A 320 -13.69 -20.72 -28.27
N CYS A 321 -12.68 -20.42 -29.09
CA CYS A 321 -12.69 -20.78 -30.52
C CYS A 321 -11.79 -21.97 -30.88
N GLY A 322 -11.02 -22.51 -29.93
CA GLY A 322 -10.14 -23.67 -30.16
C GLY A 322 -8.88 -23.40 -30.99
N LEU A 323 -8.63 -22.15 -31.42
CA LEU A 323 -7.43 -21.80 -32.16
C LEU A 323 -6.17 -21.94 -31.29
N LEU A 324 -5.12 -22.55 -31.86
CA LEU A 324 -3.80 -22.64 -31.26
C LEU A 324 -2.99 -21.38 -31.59
N ARG A 325 -2.44 -20.74 -30.55
CA ARG A 325 -1.46 -19.66 -30.67
C ARG A 325 -0.07 -20.19 -30.35
N ASN A 326 0.87 -19.97 -31.25
CA ASN A 326 2.20 -20.53 -31.18
C ASN A 326 3.04 -19.90 -30.05
N LYS A 327 3.82 -20.72 -29.34
CA LYS A 327 4.66 -20.30 -28.21
C LYS A 327 5.79 -19.34 -28.61
N ASP A 328 6.45 -19.57 -29.75
CA ASP A 328 7.59 -18.75 -30.19
C ASP A 328 7.15 -17.34 -30.59
N GLU A 329 5.96 -17.19 -31.16
CA GLU A 329 5.35 -15.90 -31.46
C GLU A 329 5.11 -15.09 -30.17
N ILE A 330 4.51 -15.72 -29.17
CA ILE A 330 4.28 -15.12 -27.84
C ILE A 330 5.60 -14.70 -27.20
N VAL A 331 6.60 -15.59 -27.17
CA VAL A 331 7.91 -15.31 -26.56
C VAL A 331 8.60 -14.13 -27.26
N LYS A 332 8.52 -14.07 -28.59
CA LYS A 332 9.08 -12.97 -29.37
C LYS A 332 8.45 -11.63 -29.00
N VAL A 333 7.12 -11.54 -28.98
CA VAL A 333 6.41 -10.29 -28.65
C VAL A 333 6.64 -9.91 -27.18
N ALA A 334 6.60 -10.87 -26.26
CA ALA A 334 6.86 -10.63 -24.84
C ALA A 334 8.29 -10.10 -24.59
N THR A 335 9.29 -10.61 -25.33
CA THR A 335 10.67 -10.13 -25.25
C THR A 335 10.79 -8.69 -25.75
N GLU A 336 10.09 -8.37 -26.84
CA GLU A 336 10.05 -7.00 -27.39
C GLU A 336 9.37 -6.01 -26.43
N VAL A 337 8.24 -6.41 -25.83
CA VAL A 337 7.54 -5.65 -24.77
C VAL A 337 8.50 -5.32 -23.63
N LYS A 338 9.15 -6.34 -23.06
CA LYS A 338 10.07 -6.16 -21.94
C LYS A 338 11.22 -5.21 -22.27
N LEU A 339 11.86 -5.38 -23.43
CA LEU A 339 12.95 -4.51 -23.85
C LEU A 339 12.51 -3.04 -23.99
N MET A 340 11.29 -2.80 -24.49
CA MET A 340 10.75 -1.45 -24.60
C MET A 340 10.31 -0.87 -23.25
N GLU A 341 9.73 -1.67 -22.37
CA GLU A 341 9.37 -1.26 -21.00
C GLU A 341 10.60 -0.83 -20.19
N ASP A 342 11.70 -1.58 -20.28
CA ASP A 342 12.96 -1.26 -19.62
C ASP A 342 13.50 0.11 -20.08
N LYS A 343 13.46 0.36 -21.40
CA LYS A 343 13.86 1.65 -21.98
C LYS A 343 12.91 2.79 -21.57
N ALA A 344 11.60 2.55 -21.63
CA ALA A 344 10.58 3.53 -21.26
C ALA A 344 10.71 3.94 -19.79
N SER A 345 10.96 2.97 -18.90
CA SER A 345 11.19 3.19 -17.47
C SER A 345 12.45 4.00 -17.21
N ALA A 346 13.52 3.76 -17.96
CA ALA A 346 14.75 4.55 -17.88
C ALA A 346 14.52 6.01 -18.32
N SER A 347 13.84 6.24 -19.45
CA SER A 347 13.47 7.59 -19.92
C SER A 347 12.52 8.30 -18.96
N LEU A 348 11.58 7.60 -18.32
CA LEU A 348 10.71 8.18 -17.31
C LEU A 348 11.50 8.64 -16.08
N SER A 349 12.45 7.80 -15.62
CA SER A 349 13.30 8.10 -14.47
C SER A 349 14.25 9.27 -14.71
N SER A 350 14.64 9.53 -15.96
CA SER A 350 15.43 10.70 -16.35
C SER A 350 14.59 11.97 -16.56
N GLY A 351 13.26 11.89 -16.38
CA GLY A 351 12.34 13.01 -16.58
C GLY A 351 11.99 13.29 -18.03
N ASN A 352 12.36 12.41 -18.97
CA ASN A 352 12.01 12.55 -20.38
C ASN A 352 10.61 11.97 -20.68
N TYR A 353 9.58 12.69 -20.23
CA TYR A 353 8.19 12.26 -20.33
C TYR A 353 7.69 12.06 -21.78
N ILE A 354 8.19 12.85 -22.74
CA ILE A 354 7.77 12.77 -24.15
C ILE A 354 8.25 11.44 -24.76
N GLU A 355 9.53 11.13 -24.57
CA GLU A 355 10.11 9.87 -25.05
C GLU A 355 9.50 8.67 -24.34
N ALA A 356 9.35 8.73 -23.01
CA ALA A 356 8.71 7.69 -22.23
C ALA A 356 7.26 7.44 -22.71
N SER A 357 6.48 8.50 -22.97
CA SER A 357 5.12 8.39 -23.52
C SER A 357 5.11 7.67 -24.86
N ALA A 358 6.01 8.04 -25.78
CA ALA A 358 6.10 7.41 -27.09
C ALA A 358 6.46 5.92 -27.01
N MET A 359 7.36 5.54 -26.09
CA MET A 359 7.73 4.15 -25.87
C MET A 359 6.59 3.35 -25.22
N TYR A 360 5.96 3.87 -24.16
CA TYR A 360 4.85 3.19 -23.51
C TYR A 360 3.62 3.03 -24.43
N LYS A 361 3.35 3.97 -25.35
CA LYS A 361 2.30 3.80 -26.38
C LYS A 361 2.61 2.61 -27.30
N LYS A 362 3.89 2.37 -27.65
CA LYS A 362 4.30 1.20 -28.42
C LYS A 362 4.17 -0.09 -27.61
N VAL A 363 4.55 -0.05 -26.32
CA VAL A 363 4.34 -1.17 -25.38
C VAL A 363 2.86 -1.53 -25.31
N GLU A 364 1.96 -0.55 -25.14
CA GLU A 364 0.52 -0.78 -25.10
C GLU A 364 0.01 -1.48 -26.37
N LEU A 365 0.44 -1.03 -27.56
CA LEU A 365 0.05 -1.64 -28.83
C LEU A 365 0.51 -3.11 -28.95
N LEU A 366 1.68 -3.44 -28.43
CA LEU A 366 2.15 -4.83 -28.39
C LEU A 366 1.37 -5.65 -27.35
N GLN A 367 1.15 -5.11 -26.16
CA GLN A 367 0.37 -5.78 -25.11
C GLN A 367 -1.09 -6.01 -25.54
N GLN A 368 -1.70 -5.10 -26.31
CA GLN A 368 -3.04 -5.31 -26.88
C GLN A 368 -3.12 -6.49 -27.85
N LYS A 369 -2.01 -6.85 -28.52
CA LYS A 369 -1.92 -8.05 -29.38
C LYS A 369 -1.60 -9.31 -28.58
N LEU A 370 -0.91 -9.15 -27.46
CA LEU A 370 -0.40 -10.27 -26.66
C LEU A 370 -1.37 -10.71 -25.56
N CYS A 371 -1.86 -9.77 -24.77
CA CYS A 371 -2.53 -9.99 -23.49
C CYS A 371 -4.05 -9.81 -23.59
N HIS A 372 -4.79 -10.40 -22.65
CA HIS A 372 -6.22 -10.15 -22.53
C HIS A 372 -6.52 -8.67 -22.21
N SER A 373 -7.70 -8.18 -22.57
CA SER A 373 -8.16 -6.80 -22.28
C SER A 373 -8.19 -6.43 -20.79
N TYR A 374 -8.19 -7.44 -19.91
CA TYR A 374 -8.17 -7.31 -18.45
C TYR A 374 -6.79 -7.65 -17.85
N SER A 375 -5.77 -7.74 -18.69
CA SER A 375 -4.41 -8.03 -18.23
C SER A 375 -3.90 -6.95 -17.30
N LEU A 376 -3.26 -7.38 -16.21
CA LEU A 376 -2.64 -6.48 -15.24
C LEU A 376 -1.44 -5.74 -15.81
N ASP A 377 -0.69 -6.34 -16.73
CA ASP A 377 0.44 -5.68 -17.37
C ASP A 377 -0.04 -4.56 -18.31
N LEU A 378 -1.10 -4.82 -19.08
CA LEU A 378 -1.75 -3.79 -19.89
C LEU A 378 -2.34 -2.66 -19.03
N MET A 379 -2.95 -3.00 -17.89
CA MET A 379 -3.46 -2.02 -16.93
C MET A 379 -2.33 -1.15 -16.38
N ARG A 380 -1.21 -1.73 -15.93
CA ARG A 380 -0.04 -1.01 -15.41
C ARG A 380 0.57 -0.07 -16.45
N THR A 381 0.71 -0.51 -17.70
CA THR A 381 1.16 0.35 -18.81
C THR A 381 0.24 1.56 -18.99
N ARG A 382 -1.09 1.35 -18.95
CA ARG A 382 -2.07 2.43 -19.05
C ARG A 382 -2.05 3.37 -17.86
N GLU A 383 -1.81 2.88 -16.65
CA GLU A 383 -1.60 3.73 -15.47
C GLU A 383 -0.34 4.60 -15.60
N CYS A 384 0.76 4.04 -16.12
CA CYS A 384 1.96 4.80 -16.43
C CYS A 384 1.67 5.88 -17.47
N LEU A 385 0.96 5.54 -18.55
CA LEU A 385 0.56 6.49 -19.58
C LEU A 385 -0.40 7.57 -19.04
N LEU A 386 -1.34 7.21 -18.17
CA LEU A 386 -2.21 8.16 -17.47
C LEU A 386 -1.37 9.20 -16.71
N LYS A 387 -0.43 8.73 -15.87
CA LYS A 387 0.46 9.62 -15.10
C LYS A 387 1.30 10.51 -16.01
N ILE A 388 1.90 9.96 -17.06
CA ILE A 388 2.70 10.72 -18.03
C ILE A 388 1.84 11.76 -18.76
N SER A 389 0.62 11.40 -19.18
CA SER A 389 -0.31 12.34 -19.82
C SER A 389 -0.70 13.48 -18.88
N MET A 390 -0.89 13.21 -17.58
CA MET A 390 -1.14 14.27 -16.59
C MET A 390 0.06 15.23 -16.45
N GLU A 391 1.30 14.72 -16.41
CA GLU A 391 2.52 15.53 -16.36
C GLU A 391 2.69 16.40 -17.63
N LEU A 392 2.34 15.84 -18.80
CA LEU A 392 2.35 16.53 -20.08
C LEU A 392 1.13 17.44 -20.30
N LYS A 393 0.17 17.47 -19.36
CA LYS A 393 -1.11 18.20 -19.47
C LYS A 393 -1.98 17.78 -20.66
N ASP A 394 -1.79 16.55 -21.14
CA ASP A 394 -2.66 15.88 -22.11
C ASP A 394 -3.87 15.30 -21.38
N TRP A 395 -4.83 16.17 -21.03
CA TRP A 395 -5.98 15.80 -20.19
C TRP A 395 -6.92 14.81 -20.88
N GLU A 396 -7.12 14.93 -22.18
CA GLU A 396 -7.93 13.99 -22.96
C GLU A 396 -7.29 12.60 -23.01
N GLY A 397 -5.96 12.53 -23.23
CA GLY A 397 -5.21 11.29 -23.17
C GLY A 397 -5.24 10.66 -21.77
N ALA A 398 -5.09 11.47 -20.72
CA ALA A 398 -5.23 11.03 -19.34
C ALA A 398 -6.63 10.44 -19.08
N LEU A 399 -7.70 11.16 -19.44
CA LEU A 399 -9.07 10.67 -19.24
C LEU A 399 -9.31 9.35 -19.99
N ARG A 400 -8.82 9.24 -21.24
CA ARG A 400 -8.93 8.00 -22.02
C ARG A 400 -8.30 6.80 -21.30
N TYR A 401 -7.06 6.92 -20.82
CA TYR A 401 -6.41 5.82 -20.10
C TYR A 401 -7.05 5.53 -18.73
N CYS A 402 -7.55 6.57 -18.04
CA CYS A 402 -8.28 6.40 -16.79
C CYS A 402 -9.57 5.57 -17.01
N ARG A 403 -10.36 5.88 -18.04
CA ARG A 403 -11.55 5.10 -18.42
C ARG A 403 -11.22 3.66 -18.80
N MET A 404 -10.12 3.44 -19.52
CA MET A 404 -9.71 2.10 -19.97
C MET A 404 -9.21 1.19 -18.84
N THR A 405 -8.88 1.74 -17.67
CA THR A 405 -8.40 0.97 -16.50
C THR A 405 -9.52 0.62 -15.52
N ILE A 406 -10.59 1.43 -15.44
CA ILE A 406 -11.74 1.19 -14.54
C ILE A 406 -12.32 -0.23 -14.66
N PRO A 407 -12.60 -0.79 -15.87
CA PRO A 407 -13.13 -2.15 -15.98
C PRO A 407 -12.21 -3.23 -15.41
N VAL A 408 -10.90 -3.01 -15.45
CA VAL A 408 -9.92 -3.93 -14.84
C VAL A 408 -9.97 -3.80 -13.33
N TYR A 409 -10.01 -2.57 -12.80
CA TYR A 409 -10.17 -2.32 -11.36
C TYR A 409 -11.44 -2.94 -10.78
N GLN A 410 -12.58 -2.77 -11.45
CA GLN A 410 -13.87 -3.38 -11.06
C GLN A 410 -13.81 -4.91 -11.03
N ARG A 411 -12.97 -5.52 -11.87
CA ARG A 411 -12.79 -6.97 -11.92
C ARG A 411 -11.91 -7.49 -10.77
N VAL A 412 -10.83 -6.79 -10.46
CA VAL A 412 -9.78 -7.31 -9.56
C VAL A 412 -9.95 -6.89 -8.10
N TYR A 413 -10.71 -5.82 -7.85
CA TYR A 413 -10.94 -5.29 -6.52
C TYR A 413 -12.39 -5.46 -6.07
N PRO A 414 -12.62 -5.73 -4.76
CA PRO A 414 -13.94 -5.59 -4.16
C PRO A 414 -14.50 -4.16 -4.31
N VAL A 415 -15.83 -4.03 -4.25
CA VAL A 415 -16.54 -2.74 -4.40
C VAL A 415 -15.99 -1.67 -3.44
N ASN A 416 -15.76 -2.04 -2.18
CA ASN A 416 -15.28 -1.12 -1.14
C ASN A 416 -13.75 -1.07 -1.03
N HIS A 417 -13.02 -1.23 -2.14
CA HIS A 417 -11.56 -1.16 -2.14
C HIS A 417 -11.05 0.26 -2.44
N PRO A 418 -10.08 0.80 -1.68
CA PRO A 418 -9.66 2.19 -1.83
C PRO A 418 -9.06 2.50 -3.22
N MET A 419 -8.35 1.55 -3.85
CA MET A 419 -7.81 1.76 -5.20
C MET A 419 -8.90 1.98 -6.25
N LEU A 420 -10.05 1.29 -6.15
CA LEU A 420 -11.18 1.48 -7.05
C LEU A 420 -11.81 2.87 -6.84
N GLY A 421 -12.02 3.26 -5.58
CA GLY A 421 -12.52 4.59 -5.23
C GLY A 421 -11.61 5.73 -5.72
N LEU A 422 -10.29 5.57 -5.58
CA LEU A 422 -9.30 6.55 -6.06
C LEU A 422 -9.25 6.64 -7.59
N GLN A 423 -9.47 5.52 -8.29
CA GLN A 423 -9.53 5.53 -9.74
C GLN A 423 -10.77 6.27 -10.25
N TYR A 424 -11.93 6.04 -9.63
CA TYR A 424 -13.13 6.83 -9.91
C TYR A 424 -12.93 8.32 -9.56
N TYR A 425 -12.26 8.62 -8.45
CA TYR A 425 -11.99 10.01 -8.08
C TYR A 425 -11.11 10.70 -9.13
N THR A 426 -10.09 10.01 -9.63
CA THR A 426 -9.22 10.51 -10.70
C THR A 426 -10.01 10.72 -12.00
N CYS A 427 -10.86 9.77 -12.37
CA CYS A 427 -11.72 9.88 -13.54
C CYS A 427 -12.66 11.08 -13.44
N GLY A 428 -13.40 11.21 -12.33
CA GLY A 428 -14.35 12.29 -12.12
C GLY A 428 -13.70 13.68 -12.15
N LYS A 429 -12.49 13.83 -11.60
CA LYS A 429 -11.72 15.08 -11.71
C LYS A 429 -11.34 15.42 -13.16
N LEU A 430 -10.93 14.43 -13.95
CA LEU A 430 -10.55 14.63 -15.35
C LEU A 430 -11.78 14.93 -16.22
N GLU A 431 -12.89 14.24 -16.00
CA GLU A 431 -14.17 14.49 -16.68
C GLU A 431 -14.66 15.90 -16.39
N TRP A 432 -14.61 16.32 -15.12
CA TRP A 432 -15.04 17.65 -14.73
C TRP A 432 -14.15 18.74 -15.34
N LEU A 433 -12.83 18.53 -15.31
CA LEU A 433 -11.86 19.43 -15.94
C LEU A 433 -12.10 19.63 -17.44
N LEU A 434 -12.56 18.58 -18.14
CA LEU A 434 -12.86 18.59 -19.57
C LEU A 434 -14.31 19.03 -19.89
N GLY A 435 -15.08 19.43 -18.87
CA GLY A 435 -16.46 19.91 -19.03
C GLY A 435 -17.51 18.80 -19.19
N GLU A 436 -17.13 17.52 -19.03
CA GLU A 436 -18.04 16.37 -19.05
C GLU A 436 -18.79 16.21 -17.70
N THR A 437 -19.54 17.24 -17.30
CA THR A 437 -20.13 17.36 -15.95
C THR A 437 -21.00 16.17 -15.55
N ASP A 438 -21.87 15.66 -16.44
CA ASP A 438 -22.74 14.53 -16.11
C ASP A 438 -21.97 13.24 -15.84
N ASN A 439 -20.85 13.01 -16.55
CA ASN A 439 -19.98 11.87 -16.31
C ASN A 439 -19.17 12.06 -15.03
N ALA A 440 -18.68 13.29 -14.79
CA ALA A 440 -17.99 13.64 -13.57
C ALA A 440 -18.84 13.39 -12.32
N ILE A 441 -20.12 13.78 -12.32
CA ILE A 441 -21.04 13.53 -11.20
C ILE A 441 -21.15 12.03 -10.91
N LYS A 442 -21.28 11.19 -11.94
CA LYS A 442 -21.36 9.72 -11.79
C LYS A 442 -20.06 9.16 -11.18
N SER A 443 -18.92 9.49 -11.78
CA SER A 443 -17.61 9.01 -11.30
C SER A 443 -17.28 9.50 -9.89
N LEU A 444 -17.56 10.76 -9.56
CA LEU A 444 -17.37 11.31 -8.22
C LEU A 444 -18.32 10.68 -7.20
N THR A 445 -19.54 10.33 -7.61
CA THR A 445 -20.49 9.59 -6.74
C THR A 445 -19.96 8.21 -6.38
N GLU A 446 -19.46 7.46 -7.36
CA GLU A 446 -18.83 6.14 -7.12
C GLU A 446 -17.58 6.26 -6.23
N ALA A 447 -16.78 7.31 -6.43
CA ALA A 447 -15.65 7.63 -5.58
C ALA A 447 -16.10 7.90 -4.13
N VAL A 448 -17.14 8.72 -3.93
CA VAL A 448 -17.70 9.03 -2.60
C VAL A 448 -18.22 7.78 -1.92
N ASN A 449 -18.99 6.93 -2.62
CA ASN A 449 -19.55 5.70 -2.08
C ASN A 449 -18.47 4.78 -1.48
N THR A 450 -17.31 4.69 -2.15
CA THR A 450 -16.18 3.85 -1.73
C THR A 450 -15.28 4.54 -0.69
N LEU A 451 -14.91 5.80 -0.93
CA LEU A 451 -13.89 6.49 -0.14
C LEU A 451 -14.43 6.97 1.21
N ARG A 452 -15.74 7.24 1.35
CA ARG A 452 -16.33 7.53 2.67
C ARG A 452 -16.23 6.34 3.65
N ILE A 453 -16.23 5.11 3.11
CA ILE A 453 -16.10 3.87 3.89
C ILE A 453 -14.63 3.66 4.26
N THR A 454 -13.75 3.70 3.28
CA THR A 454 -12.32 3.37 3.46
C THR A 454 -11.52 4.47 4.15
N HIS A 455 -11.84 5.75 3.90
CA HIS A 455 -11.11 6.92 4.43
C HIS A 455 -11.91 7.68 5.50
N GLY A 456 -13.15 7.28 5.80
CA GLY A 456 -14.01 7.95 6.77
C GLY A 456 -14.65 9.25 6.26
N THR A 457 -15.73 9.69 6.90
CA THR A 457 -16.55 10.84 6.44
C THR A 457 -16.01 12.21 6.86
N HIS A 458 -15.10 12.27 7.83
CA HIS A 458 -14.68 13.53 8.45
C HIS A 458 -13.24 13.93 8.11
N THR A 459 -12.52 13.11 7.34
CA THR A 459 -11.15 13.41 6.95
C THR A 459 -11.11 14.58 5.97
N PRO A 460 -10.04 15.41 5.97
CA PRO A 460 -9.90 16.52 5.03
C PRO A 460 -10.03 16.07 3.57
N PHE A 461 -9.50 14.89 3.24
CA PHE A 461 -9.56 14.30 1.92
C PHE A 461 -10.99 14.02 1.46
N VAL A 462 -11.80 13.35 2.29
CA VAL A 462 -13.19 13.03 1.91
C VAL A 462 -14.08 14.28 1.92
N LYS A 463 -13.79 15.26 2.78
CA LYS A 463 -14.47 16.57 2.72
C LYS A 463 -14.21 17.29 1.40
N ASP A 464 -12.96 17.37 0.94
CA ASP A 464 -12.62 17.94 -0.38
C ASP A 464 -13.34 17.19 -1.52
N LEU A 465 -13.37 15.85 -1.46
CA LEU A 465 -14.11 15.04 -2.43
C LEU A 465 -15.61 15.36 -2.44
N LEU A 466 -16.25 15.47 -1.27
CA LEU A 466 -17.67 15.81 -1.15
C LEU A 466 -17.95 17.21 -1.70
N THR A 467 -17.12 18.20 -1.37
CA THR A 467 -17.23 19.56 -1.90
C THR A 467 -17.13 19.58 -3.42
N ARG A 468 -16.20 18.82 -4.02
CA ARG A 468 -16.09 18.71 -5.49
C ARG A 468 -17.34 18.10 -6.13
N LEU A 469 -17.92 17.09 -5.49
CA LEU A 469 -19.17 16.49 -5.98
C LEU A 469 -20.32 17.51 -5.92
N GLU A 470 -20.44 18.26 -4.82
CA GLU A 470 -21.45 19.32 -4.67
C GLU A 470 -21.29 20.41 -5.73
N GLU A 471 -20.05 20.86 -5.99
CA GLU A 471 -19.73 21.84 -7.03
C GLU A 471 -20.10 21.32 -8.44
N ALA A 472 -19.73 20.08 -8.76
CA ALA A 472 -20.09 19.46 -10.04
C ALA A 472 -21.61 19.31 -10.21
N CYS A 473 -22.34 18.92 -9.16
CA CYS A 473 -23.80 18.84 -9.16
C CYS A 473 -24.45 20.23 -9.37
N ALA A 474 -23.93 21.27 -8.73
CA ALA A 474 -24.43 22.63 -8.91
C ALA A 474 -24.22 23.14 -10.35
N GLU A 475 -23.05 22.86 -10.94
CA GLU A 475 -22.77 23.18 -12.35
C GLU A 475 -23.71 22.41 -13.29
N GLY A 476 -23.91 21.12 -13.04
CA GLY A 476 -24.83 20.28 -13.83
C GLY A 476 -26.26 20.80 -13.79
N ALA A 477 -26.76 21.18 -12.61
CA ALA A 477 -28.09 21.77 -12.45
C ALA A 477 -28.21 23.11 -13.19
N TYR A 478 -27.18 23.96 -13.15
CA TYR A 478 -27.15 25.22 -13.88
C TYR A 478 -27.21 25.03 -15.40
N LYS A 479 -26.49 24.05 -15.95
CA LYS A 479 -26.51 23.71 -17.39
C LYS A 479 -27.87 23.20 -17.88
N GLN A 480 -28.70 22.67 -16.98
CA GLN A 480 -30.04 22.17 -17.30
C GLN A 480 -31.13 23.24 -17.23
N LEU A 481 -30.83 24.44 -16.72
CA LEU A 481 -31.77 25.55 -16.79
C LEU A 481 -31.98 25.94 -18.26
N PRO A 482 -33.24 26.10 -18.72
CA PRO A 482 -33.49 26.61 -20.06
C PRO A 482 -32.78 27.95 -20.22
N GLU A 483 -32.10 28.16 -21.35
CA GLU A 483 -31.71 29.50 -21.75
C GLU A 483 -32.99 30.33 -21.80
N ASN A 484 -33.21 31.18 -20.79
CA ASN A 484 -34.29 32.14 -20.83
C ASN A 484 -34.00 33.03 -22.03
N GLY A 485 -34.75 32.80 -23.11
CA GLY A 485 -34.79 33.64 -24.29
C GLY A 485 -35.19 35.05 -23.89
N TYR A 486 -34.18 35.88 -23.67
CA TYR A 486 -34.29 37.31 -23.87
C TYR A 486 -34.09 37.55 -25.37
N GLN A 487 -35.16 37.31 -26.15
CA GLN A 487 -35.37 37.97 -27.44
C GLN A 487 -36.40 39.07 -27.26
#